data_AF-A0A179ET46-F1
#
_entry.id   AF-A0A179ET46-F1
#
_cell.length_a   1.000
_cell.length_b   1.000
_cell.length_c   1.000
_cell.angle_alpha   90.00
_cell.angle_beta   90.00
_cell.angle_gamma   90.00
#
_symmetry.space_group_name_H-M   'P 1'
#
loop_
_entity.id
_entity.type
_entity.pdbx_description
1 polymer ?
#
loop_
_entity_poly.entity_id
_entity_poly.type
_entity_poly.pdbx_seq_one_letter_code
_entity_poly.pdbx_strand_id
1 'polypeptide(L)'
;MIWLGSTGDDVLTNEELDLPYYNEKELLKDFDFFNFSHVHPKAIRLMLTIMKIRSLQGYELDEFEGNELIYFDANPVLQQYFSQFIKDPYQIIYHINFLKYVFVFSFYYASPVDSRLTILVDFYQNLEKREQQFHRFLIEFNSFYSKKILPENLTEEEELLIRANLFSTLFSHYTNGGKLPKFYGFDGVSSHSETPGYQKLIEILGHYFEQYFQKTSFFIFKDRKKELLEDLSFILYPYFQKKIKDRRVKVAIIPMINQKILQNIVLFLSQLQFVDYELSVTDHSEIDLFITSFSEILPSTTKPCFIVELTDESNYLSELFNWLWDMYLNNLAPEM
;
A
#
# COMPACT_ATOMS: atom_id res chain seq x y z
N MET A 1 3.79 3.12 25.51
CA MET A 1 3.08 1.91 25.02
C MET A 1 2.15 1.45 26.14
N ILE A 2 0.85 1.78 26.11
CA ILE A 2 -0.16 1.39 27.13
C ILE A 2 -0.66 -0.06 26.88
N TRP A 3 0.20 -0.92 26.33
CA TRP A 3 -0.18 -2.24 25.79
C TRP A 3 0.57 -3.41 26.44
N LEU A 4 1.54 -3.15 27.32
CA LEU A 4 2.25 -4.20 28.05
C LEU A 4 1.62 -4.36 29.44
N GLY A 5 0.69 -5.31 29.58
CA GLY A 5 0.20 -5.78 30.89
C GLY A 5 -1.31 -5.75 31.15
N SER A 6 -2.13 -5.33 30.18
CA SER A 6 -3.59 -5.19 30.31
C SER A 6 -4.31 -5.97 29.21
N THR A 7 -5.44 -6.61 29.54
CA THR A 7 -6.32 -7.25 28.54
C THR A 7 -7.27 -6.25 27.88
N GLY A 8 -7.13 -4.97 28.22
CA GLY A 8 -8.07 -3.90 27.92
C GLY A 8 -9.28 -3.92 28.86
N ASP A 9 -9.75 -5.07 29.33
CA ASP A 9 -10.94 -5.16 30.18
C ASP A 9 -10.74 -4.53 31.56
N ASP A 10 -9.53 -4.60 32.09
CA ASP A 10 -9.06 -3.96 33.34
C ASP A 10 -9.01 -2.42 33.25
N VAL A 11 -8.68 -1.87 32.08
CA VAL A 11 -8.76 -0.42 31.82
C VAL A 11 -10.23 0.03 31.69
N LEU A 12 -11.10 -0.88 31.24
CA LEU A 12 -12.51 -0.61 30.97
C LEU A 12 -13.41 -0.72 32.20
N THR A 13 -12.94 -1.32 33.29
CA THR A 13 -13.72 -1.49 34.53
C THR A 13 -13.80 -0.23 35.40
N ASN A 14 -13.05 0.84 35.12
CA ASN A 14 -13.16 2.20 35.71
C ASN A 14 -13.14 2.33 37.26
N GLU A 15 -13.36 1.27 38.04
CA GLU A 15 -13.54 1.31 39.50
C GLU A 15 -12.25 1.65 40.26
N GLU A 16 -11.07 1.39 39.68
CA GLU A 16 -9.78 1.61 40.35
C GLU A 16 -9.07 2.93 39.95
N LEU A 17 -9.52 3.61 38.89
CA LEU A 17 -8.82 4.78 38.33
C LEU A 17 -9.30 6.15 38.87
N ASP A 18 -10.33 6.18 39.72
CA ASP A 18 -10.99 7.40 40.23
C ASP A 18 -11.30 8.42 39.10
N LEU A 19 -11.60 7.90 37.91
CA LEU A 19 -11.96 8.67 36.73
C LEU A 19 -13.50 8.81 36.71
N PRO A 20 -14.05 10.01 36.42
CA PRO A 20 -15.50 10.14 36.29
C PRO A 20 -16.02 9.18 35.23
N TYR A 21 -16.92 8.27 35.57
CA TYR A 21 -17.48 7.31 34.61
C TYR A 21 -18.29 8.08 33.57
N TYR A 22 -17.81 8.09 32.33
CA TYR A 22 -18.58 8.56 31.18
C TYR A 22 -18.96 7.35 30.36
N ASN A 23 -20.18 7.33 29.85
CA ASN A 23 -20.70 6.14 29.18
C ASN A 23 -20.16 6.08 27.75
N GLU A 24 -18.85 5.83 27.58
CA GLU A 24 -18.23 5.72 26.24
C GLU A 24 -18.92 4.63 25.40
N LYS A 25 -19.55 3.64 26.03
CA LYS A 25 -20.38 2.64 25.35
C LYS A 25 -21.63 3.26 24.69
N GLU A 26 -22.28 4.23 25.33
CA GLU A 26 -23.42 4.94 24.71
C GLU A 26 -22.93 5.96 23.69
N LEU A 27 -21.80 6.65 23.95
CA LEU A 27 -21.16 7.50 22.94
C LEU A 27 -20.90 6.73 21.63
N LEU A 28 -20.43 5.48 21.74
CA LEU A 28 -20.19 4.62 20.58
C LEU A 28 -21.45 4.19 19.84
N LYS A 29 -22.59 4.10 20.55
CA LYS A 29 -23.90 3.80 19.93
C LYS A 29 -24.48 5.02 19.23
N ASP A 30 -24.41 6.18 19.86
CA ASP A 30 -24.93 7.45 19.33
C ASP A 30 -24.23 7.86 18.02
N PHE A 31 -23.02 7.38 17.85
CA PHE A 31 -22.18 7.59 16.68
C PHE A 31 -22.29 6.51 15.58
N ASP A 32 -23.10 5.47 15.77
CA ASP A 32 -23.20 4.33 14.84
C ASP A 32 -21.82 3.68 14.51
N PHE A 33 -20.85 3.78 15.43
CA PHE A 33 -19.49 3.21 15.26
C PHE A 33 -19.51 1.69 15.06
N PHE A 34 -20.58 1.02 15.47
CA PHE A 34 -20.75 -0.43 15.32
C PHE A 34 -20.85 -0.87 13.85
N ASN A 35 -21.14 0.06 12.92
CA ASN A 35 -21.16 -0.20 11.48
C ASN A 35 -19.78 -0.04 10.81
N PHE A 36 -18.72 0.31 11.57
CA PHE A 36 -17.36 0.34 11.05
C PHE A 36 -16.82 -1.09 11.04
N SER A 37 -16.92 -1.71 9.86
CA SER A 37 -16.90 -3.15 9.65
C SER A 37 -15.67 -3.91 10.15
N HIS A 38 -14.59 -3.22 10.57
CA HIS A 38 -13.32 -3.86 10.93
C HIS A 38 -12.57 -3.26 12.12
N VAL A 39 -13.13 -2.29 12.84
CA VAL A 39 -12.49 -1.76 14.07
C VAL A 39 -13.25 -2.28 15.28
N HIS A 40 -12.59 -3.07 16.12
CA HIS A 40 -13.24 -3.60 17.31
C HIS A 40 -13.63 -2.45 18.26
N PRO A 41 -14.88 -2.36 18.75
CA PRO A 41 -15.32 -1.26 19.62
C PRO A 41 -14.47 -1.06 20.88
N LYS A 42 -13.87 -2.15 21.42
CA LYS A 42 -12.90 -2.05 22.53
C LYS A 42 -11.65 -1.24 22.18
N ALA A 43 -11.14 -1.34 20.95
CA ALA A 43 -9.97 -0.56 20.52
C ALA A 43 -10.30 0.93 20.49
N ILE A 44 -11.51 1.28 20.02
CA ILE A 44 -11.99 2.66 20.03
C ILE A 44 -12.15 3.17 21.46
N ARG A 45 -12.82 2.38 22.33
CA ARG A 45 -13.01 2.75 23.73
C ARG A 45 -11.68 2.98 24.43
N LEU A 46 -10.68 2.12 24.17
CA LEU A 46 -9.32 2.31 24.67
C LEU A 46 -8.71 3.64 24.22
N MET A 47 -8.85 4.02 22.94
CA MET A 47 -8.34 5.32 22.46
C MET A 47 -8.99 6.50 23.19
N LEU A 48 -10.32 6.46 23.35
CA LEU A 48 -11.05 7.48 24.11
C LEU A 48 -10.58 7.56 25.56
N THR A 49 -10.39 6.39 26.21
CA THR A 49 -9.86 6.33 27.58
C THR A 49 -8.45 6.91 27.67
N ILE A 50 -7.55 6.58 26.72
CA ILE A 50 -6.20 7.13 26.68
C ILE A 50 -6.23 8.66 26.52
N MET A 51 -7.05 9.17 25.59
CA MET A 51 -7.22 10.62 25.39
C MET A 51 -7.69 11.29 26.69
N LYS A 52 -8.73 10.76 27.32
CA LYS A 52 -9.26 11.26 28.60
C LYS A 52 -8.20 11.30 29.70
N ILE A 53 -7.47 10.20 29.92
CA ILE A 53 -6.42 10.13 30.94
C ILE A 53 -5.35 11.20 30.68
N ARG A 54 -4.91 11.35 29.43
CA ARG A 54 -3.93 12.37 29.04
C ARG A 54 -4.44 13.77 29.32
N SER A 55 -5.68 14.09 28.92
CA SER A 55 -6.27 15.41 29.16
C SER A 55 -6.39 15.72 30.65
N LEU A 56 -6.82 14.76 31.47
CA LEU A 56 -6.95 14.93 32.92
C LEU A 56 -5.60 15.14 33.63
N GLN A 57 -4.52 14.60 33.06
CA GLN A 57 -3.15 14.82 33.54
C GLN A 57 -2.51 16.10 32.98
N GLY A 58 -3.24 16.90 32.20
CA GLY A 58 -2.75 18.15 31.61
C GLY A 58 -1.83 17.95 30.40
N TYR A 59 -1.83 16.78 29.77
CA TYR A 59 -1.13 16.55 28.50
C TYR A 59 -2.01 17.00 27.33
N GLU A 60 -1.84 18.27 26.96
CA GLU A 60 -2.52 18.91 25.84
C GLU A 60 -2.02 18.40 24.47
N LEU A 61 -2.86 18.55 23.45
CA LEU A 61 -2.49 18.31 22.06
C LEU A 61 -1.87 19.58 21.47
N ASP A 62 -0.88 19.38 20.60
CA ASP A 62 -0.48 20.41 19.64
C ASP A 62 -1.68 20.78 18.75
N GLU A 63 -1.64 21.98 18.18
CA GLU A 63 -2.68 22.48 17.27
C GLU A 63 -2.97 21.46 16.14
N PHE A 64 -4.25 21.06 16.04
CA PHE A 64 -4.70 20.03 15.11
C PHE A 64 -5.98 20.47 14.41
N GLU A 65 -5.81 21.26 13.36
CA GLU A 65 -6.87 21.87 12.55
C GLU A 65 -7.01 21.19 11.17
N GLY A 66 -8.06 21.54 10.41
CA GLY A 66 -8.29 21.11 9.04
C GLY A 66 -9.22 19.89 8.87
N ASN A 67 -9.66 19.29 9.98
CA ASN A 67 -10.53 18.11 10.01
C ASN A 67 -11.97 18.45 10.46
N GLU A 68 -12.36 19.73 10.43
CA GLU A 68 -13.65 20.20 10.96
C GLU A 68 -14.83 19.61 10.18
N LEU A 69 -14.65 19.45 8.87
CA LEU A 69 -15.66 18.93 7.95
C LEU A 69 -15.76 17.41 7.94
N ILE A 70 -14.75 16.72 8.48
CA ILE A 70 -14.82 15.27 8.61
C ILE A 70 -15.93 14.98 9.60
N TYR A 71 -16.89 14.18 9.18
CA TYR A 71 -17.99 13.69 9.99
C TYR A 71 -18.65 14.79 10.85
N PHE A 72 -19.16 15.83 10.19
CA PHE A 72 -19.60 17.06 10.84
C PHE A 72 -20.71 16.83 11.89
N ASP A 73 -21.66 15.93 11.60
CA ASP A 73 -22.81 15.63 12.47
C ASP A 73 -22.41 15.09 13.85
N ALA A 74 -21.17 14.60 13.95
CA ALA A 74 -20.58 14.03 15.13
C ALA A 74 -20.02 15.07 16.11
N ASN A 75 -19.81 16.32 15.65
CA ASN A 75 -19.20 17.39 16.45
C ASN A 75 -19.98 17.72 17.75
N PRO A 76 -21.33 17.88 17.76
CA PRO A 76 -22.06 18.25 18.97
C PRO A 76 -21.91 17.22 20.10
N VAL A 77 -22.01 15.94 19.75
CA VAL A 77 -21.92 14.83 20.71
C VAL A 77 -20.49 14.73 21.28
N LEU A 78 -19.45 14.88 20.44
CA LEU A 78 -18.07 14.88 20.93
C LEU A 78 -17.75 16.10 21.77
N GLN A 79 -18.27 17.27 21.41
CA GLN A 79 -18.09 18.48 22.20
C GLN A 79 -18.72 18.31 23.60
N GLN A 80 -19.91 17.71 23.67
CA GLN A 80 -20.52 17.36 24.95
C GLN A 80 -19.67 16.37 25.74
N TYR A 81 -19.05 15.38 25.10
CA TYR A 81 -18.17 14.42 25.77
C TYR A 81 -16.90 15.08 26.31
N PHE A 82 -16.11 15.74 25.46
CA PHE A 82 -14.82 16.31 25.83
C PHE A 82 -14.93 17.48 26.83
N SER A 83 -15.99 18.28 26.77
CA SER A 83 -16.23 19.38 27.72
C SER A 83 -16.40 18.93 29.18
N GLN A 84 -16.63 17.64 29.40
CA GLN A 84 -16.78 17.08 30.75
C GLN A 84 -15.46 17.02 31.52
N PHE A 85 -14.32 16.96 30.81
CA PHE A 85 -12.99 16.83 31.42
C PHE A 85 -11.92 17.75 30.80
N ILE A 86 -12.22 18.44 29.70
CA ILE A 86 -11.35 19.46 29.08
C ILE A 86 -12.00 20.83 29.27
N LYS A 87 -11.24 21.79 29.83
CA LYS A 87 -11.75 23.15 30.08
C LYS A 87 -11.47 24.12 28.95
N ASP A 88 -10.34 23.98 28.26
CA ASP A 88 -9.97 24.85 27.15
C ASP A 88 -10.80 24.52 25.88
N PRO A 89 -11.59 25.46 25.35
CA PRO A 89 -12.35 25.26 24.11
C PRO A 89 -11.48 24.89 22.91
N TYR A 90 -10.25 25.38 22.80
CA TYR A 90 -9.36 25.04 21.69
C TYR A 90 -8.89 23.59 21.79
N GLN A 91 -8.50 23.13 22.98
CA GLN A 91 -8.16 21.73 23.21
C GLN A 91 -9.34 20.79 22.92
N ILE A 92 -10.59 21.19 23.20
CA ILE A 92 -11.76 20.41 22.80
C ILE A 92 -11.79 20.25 21.27
N ILE A 93 -11.60 21.33 20.51
CA ILE A 93 -11.59 21.29 19.04
C ILE A 93 -10.47 20.37 18.53
N TYR A 94 -9.25 20.49 19.07
CA TYR A 94 -8.12 19.65 18.66
C TYR A 94 -8.37 18.17 18.96
N HIS A 95 -8.94 17.83 20.12
CA HIS A 95 -9.28 16.45 20.46
C HIS A 95 -10.38 15.89 19.54
N ILE A 96 -11.40 16.69 19.21
CA ILE A 96 -12.45 16.29 18.27
C ILE A 96 -11.86 16.02 16.89
N ASN A 97 -11.07 16.96 16.37
CA ASN A 97 -10.45 16.83 15.04
C ASN A 97 -9.47 15.66 14.98
N PHE A 98 -8.65 15.48 16.02
CA PHE A 98 -7.73 14.34 16.14
C PHE A 98 -8.47 13.01 16.15
N LEU A 99 -9.54 12.90 16.93
CA LEU A 99 -10.33 11.68 17.03
C LEU A 99 -10.96 11.32 15.67
N LYS A 100 -11.60 12.28 15.00
CA LYS A 100 -12.21 12.09 13.68
C LYS A 100 -11.17 11.68 12.63
N TYR A 101 -10.02 12.34 12.66
CA TYR A 101 -8.89 11.98 11.82
C TYR A 101 -8.48 10.52 12.04
N VAL A 102 -8.29 10.11 13.30
CA VAL A 102 -7.84 8.76 13.64
C VAL A 102 -8.82 7.72 13.09
N PHE A 103 -10.11 7.96 13.22
CA PHE A 103 -11.14 7.05 12.74
C PHE A 103 -11.17 6.87 11.22
N VAL A 104 -11.00 7.95 10.49
CA VAL A 104 -11.11 7.94 9.02
C VAL A 104 -9.80 7.48 8.38
N PHE A 105 -8.65 7.90 8.90
CA PHE A 105 -7.38 7.73 8.19
C PHE A 105 -6.42 6.71 8.81
N SER A 106 -6.56 6.34 10.09
CA SER A 106 -5.56 5.47 10.74
C SER A 106 -5.83 3.97 10.58
N PHE A 107 -7.00 3.58 10.10
CA PHE A 107 -7.36 2.18 9.87
C PHE A 107 -7.67 1.94 8.40
N TYR A 108 -7.07 0.89 7.84
CA TYR A 108 -7.37 0.47 6.48
C TYR A 108 -8.83 0.04 6.29
N TYR A 109 -9.32 0.26 5.08
CA TYR A 109 -10.58 -0.21 4.57
C TYR A 109 -10.39 -1.62 4.02
N ALA A 110 -11.07 -2.59 4.63
CA ALA A 110 -11.03 -4.00 4.23
C ALA A 110 -12.32 -4.49 3.56
N SER A 111 -13.39 -3.67 3.56
CA SER A 111 -14.68 -4.01 2.99
C SER A 111 -15.32 -2.80 2.29
N PRO A 112 -15.91 -2.99 1.11
CA PRO A 112 -16.54 -1.90 0.34
C PRO A 112 -17.83 -1.38 0.98
N VAL A 113 -18.38 -2.08 1.98
CA VAL A 113 -19.58 -1.64 2.72
C VAL A 113 -19.23 -0.94 4.04
N ASP A 114 -17.96 -0.59 4.27
CA ASP A 114 -17.56 0.19 5.43
C ASP A 114 -18.16 1.61 5.36
N SER A 115 -18.98 1.99 6.34
CA SER A 115 -19.69 3.27 6.34
C SER A 115 -18.76 4.49 6.41
N ARG A 116 -17.49 4.31 6.82
CA ARG A 116 -16.46 5.36 6.78
C ARG A 116 -16.10 5.77 5.35
N LEU A 117 -16.39 4.96 4.34
CA LEU A 117 -16.10 5.27 2.94
C LEU A 117 -16.91 6.47 2.46
N THR A 118 -18.18 6.59 2.86
CA THR A 118 -19.01 7.75 2.50
C THR A 118 -18.40 9.04 3.03
N ILE A 119 -17.96 9.04 4.29
CA ILE A 119 -17.28 10.18 4.92
C ILE A 119 -15.99 10.54 4.16
N LEU A 120 -15.21 9.53 3.76
CA LEU A 120 -13.97 9.72 3.02
C LEU A 120 -14.21 10.34 1.64
N VAL A 121 -15.25 9.89 0.93
CA VAL A 121 -15.63 10.40 -0.39
C VAL A 121 -16.07 11.86 -0.29
N ASP A 122 -16.94 12.19 0.67
CA ASP A 122 -17.40 13.57 0.89
C ASP A 122 -16.22 14.48 1.26
N PHE A 123 -15.28 13.98 2.07
CA PHE A 123 -14.06 14.71 2.40
C PHE A 123 -13.18 14.93 1.16
N TYR A 124 -12.95 13.91 0.35
CA TYR A 124 -12.17 14.01 -0.89
C TYR A 124 -12.76 15.05 -1.86
N GLN A 125 -14.08 15.09 -2.02
CA GLN A 125 -14.74 16.09 -2.88
C GLN A 125 -14.53 17.53 -2.39
N ASN A 126 -14.48 17.73 -1.07
CA ASN A 126 -14.21 19.04 -0.49
C ASN A 126 -12.72 19.44 -0.56
N LEU A 127 -11.83 18.46 -0.63
CA LEU A 127 -10.38 18.66 -0.71
C LEU A 127 -9.99 19.44 -1.98
N GLU A 128 -10.67 19.22 -3.11
CA GLU A 128 -10.41 19.93 -4.37
C GLU A 128 -10.43 21.46 -4.18
N LYS A 129 -11.33 21.97 -3.34
CA LYS A 129 -11.48 23.42 -3.11
C LYS A 129 -10.44 23.96 -2.13
N ARG A 130 -10.00 23.15 -1.18
CA ARG A 130 -9.12 23.56 -0.07
C ARG A 130 -7.64 23.37 -0.41
N GLU A 131 -7.29 22.22 -0.95
CA GLU A 131 -5.91 21.78 -1.18
C GLU A 131 -5.70 21.38 -2.65
N GLN A 132 -5.88 22.34 -3.55
CA GLN A 132 -5.84 22.09 -5.01
C GLN A 132 -4.57 21.39 -5.49
N GLN A 133 -3.41 21.74 -4.91
CA GLN A 133 -2.13 21.13 -5.28
C GLN A 133 -2.07 19.66 -4.85
N PHE A 134 -2.50 19.34 -3.64
CA PHE A 134 -2.54 17.96 -3.15
C PHE A 134 -3.59 17.13 -3.89
N HIS A 135 -4.77 17.69 -4.16
CA HIS A 135 -5.79 17.03 -4.97
C HIS A 135 -5.30 16.69 -6.38
N ARG A 136 -4.57 17.62 -7.04
CA ARG A 136 -3.95 17.35 -8.34
C ARG A 136 -2.93 16.23 -8.27
N PHE A 137 -2.07 16.22 -7.25
CA PHE A 137 -1.14 15.14 -7.00
C PHE A 137 -1.86 13.78 -6.88
N LEU A 138 -2.98 13.71 -6.14
CA LEU A 138 -3.76 12.47 -6.00
C LEU A 138 -4.28 11.95 -7.33
N ILE A 139 -4.78 12.83 -8.21
CA ILE A 139 -5.25 12.45 -9.55
C ILE A 139 -4.10 11.89 -10.40
N GLU A 140 -2.96 12.58 -10.42
CA GLU A 140 -1.79 12.16 -11.19
C GLU A 140 -1.22 10.84 -10.67
N PHE A 141 -1.17 10.65 -9.35
CA PHE A 141 -0.72 9.41 -8.74
C PHE A 141 -1.70 8.26 -9.01
N ASN A 142 -3.01 8.51 -8.96
CA ASN A 142 -4.04 7.54 -9.33
C ASN A 142 -3.88 7.05 -10.77
N SER A 143 -3.64 7.96 -11.71
CA SER A 143 -3.36 7.60 -13.10
C SER A 143 -2.09 6.74 -13.21
N PHE A 144 -1.04 7.11 -12.48
CA PHE A 144 0.23 6.38 -12.49
C PHE A 144 0.09 4.94 -11.96
N TYR A 145 -0.40 4.75 -10.74
CA TYR A 145 -0.43 3.40 -10.16
C TYR A 145 -1.44 2.51 -10.86
N SER A 146 -2.56 3.06 -11.33
CA SER A 146 -3.57 2.28 -12.06
C SER A 146 -2.99 1.70 -13.35
N LYS A 147 -2.20 2.49 -14.08
CA LYS A 147 -1.56 2.03 -15.32
C LYS A 147 -0.35 1.13 -15.06
N LYS A 148 0.56 1.53 -14.17
CA LYS A 148 1.87 0.87 -14.01
C LYS A 148 1.84 -0.27 -13.00
N ILE A 149 1.02 -0.22 -11.96
CA ILE A 149 1.12 -1.14 -10.81
C ILE A 149 -0.06 -2.10 -10.71
N LEU A 150 -1.28 -1.65 -10.96
CA LEU A 150 -2.48 -2.48 -10.80
C LEU A 150 -2.70 -3.44 -11.99
N PRO A 151 -3.28 -4.63 -11.75
CA PRO A 151 -3.71 -5.54 -12.81
C PRO A 151 -4.93 -5.00 -13.55
N GLU A 152 -5.14 -5.46 -14.79
CA GLU A 152 -6.23 -4.96 -15.66
C GLU A 152 -7.62 -5.50 -15.27
N ASN A 153 -7.69 -6.54 -14.44
CA ASN A 153 -8.90 -7.29 -14.10
C ASN A 153 -9.39 -7.05 -12.66
N LEU A 154 -9.25 -5.84 -12.13
CA LEU A 154 -9.79 -5.48 -10.82
C LEU A 154 -11.31 -5.27 -10.86
N THR A 155 -11.98 -5.62 -9.77
CA THR A 155 -13.38 -5.23 -9.56
C THR A 155 -13.48 -3.78 -9.11
N GLU A 156 -14.65 -3.16 -9.31
CA GLU A 156 -14.90 -1.78 -8.83
C GLU A 156 -14.70 -1.66 -7.30
N GLU A 157 -15.07 -2.71 -6.56
CA GLU A 157 -14.88 -2.79 -5.10
C GLU A 157 -13.40 -2.84 -4.72
N GLU A 158 -12.58 -3.64 -5.42
CA GLU A 158 -11.13 -3.69 -5.21
C GLU A 158 -10.50 -2.31 -5.47
N GLU A 159 -10.87 -1.66 -6.58
CA GLU A 159 -10.35 -0.34 -6.89
C GLU A 159 -10.76 0.74 -5.88
N LEU A 160 -12.00 0.69 -5.38
CA LEU A 160 -12.48 1.60 -4.34
C LEU A 160 -11.64 1.47 -3.07
N LEU A 161 -11.39 0.24 -2.61
CA LEU A 161 -10.58 0.00 -1.42
C LEU A 161 -9.13 0.43 -1.59
N ILE A 162 -8.53 0.16 -2.75
CA ILE A 162 -7.17 0.63 -3.07
C ILE A 162 -7.12 2.16 -3.03
N ARG A 163 -8.05 2.84 -3.71
CA ARG A 163 -8.14 4.31 -3.72
C ARG A 163 -8.29 4.88 -2.30
N ALA A 164 -9.18 4.30 -1.50
CA ALA A 164 -9.42 4.74 -0.12
C ALA A 164 -8.16 4.58 0.75
N ASN A 165 -7.52 3.41 0.71
CA ASN A 165 -6.33 3.12 1.51
C ASN A 165 -5.12 3.98 1.10
N LEU A 166 -4.91 4.19 -0.19
CA LEU A 166 -3.85 5.07 -0.70
C LEU A 166 -4.12 6.52 -0.33
N PHE A 167 -5.35 6.99 -0.49
CA PHE A 167 -5.71 8.35 -0.11
C PHE A 167 -5.49 8.59 1.39
N SER A 168 -5.98 7.70 2.26
CA SER A 168 -5.76 7.82 3.71
C SER A 168 -4.29 7.84 4.09
N THR A 169 -3.47 7.02 3.43
CA THR A 169 -2.03 6.97 3.64
C THR A 169 -1.36 8.27 3.20
N LEU A 170 -1.64 8.73 1.98
CA LEU A 170 -1.05 9.96 1.43
C LEU A 170 -1.48 11.19 2.23
N PHE A 171 -2.76 11.29 2.59
CA PHE A 171 -3.27 12.38 3.41
C PHE A 171 -2.64 12.37 4.81
N SER A 172 -2.34 11.18 5.35
CA SER A 172 -1.65 11.07 6.65
C SER A 172 -0.20 11.51 6.62
N HIS A 173 0.50 11.19 5.55
CA HIS A 173 1.84 11.73 5.30
C HIS A 173 1.80 13.24 5.04
N TYR A 174 0.78 13.72 4.34
CA TYR A 174 0.61 15.12 3.99
C TYR A 174 0.36 16.02 5.22
N THR A 175 -0.55 15.63 6.09
CA THR A 175 -0.96 16.43 7.26
C THR A 175 -0.04 16.29 8.45
N ASN A 176 0.45 15.07 8.71
CA ASN A 176 1.12 14.73 9.98
C ASN A 176 2.52 14.17 9.78
N GLY A 177 3.06 14.19 8.56
CA GLY A 177 4.36 13.60 8.24
C GLY A 177 4.46 12.11 8.60
N GLY A 178 3.32 11.40 8.61
CA GLY A 178 3.25 9.98 8.96
C GLY A 178 3.47 9.68 10.45
N LYS A 179 3.40 10.67 11.34
CA LYS A 179 3.73 10.52 12.78
C LYS A 179 2.68 9.80 13.62
N LEU A 180 1.51 9.48 13.07
CA LEU A 180 0.44 8.89 13.86
C LEU A 180 0.73 7.44 14.20
N PRO A 181 0.18 6.93 15.32
CA PRO A 181 0.39 5.54 15.72
C PRO A 181 -0.11 4.64 14.60
N LYS A 182 0.82 3.98 13.90
CA LYS A 182 0.48 2.85 13.06
C LYS A 182 -0.14 1.82 14.00
N PHE A 183 -1.45 1.56 13.88
CA PHE A 183 -2.09 0.57 14.73
C PHE A 183 -1.46 -0.80 14.46
N TYR A 184 -0.92 -1.39 15.53
CA TYR A 184 -0.09 -2.59 15.52
C TYR A 184 -0.70 -3.75 14.73
N GLY A 185 0.15 -4.44 13.97
CA GLY A 185 -0.17 -5.58 13.10
C GLY A 185 0.70 -5.64 11.83
N PHE A 186 1.35 -4.53 11.48
CA PHE A 186 2.13 -4.37 10.24
C PHE A 186 3.64 -4.13 10.42
N ASP A 187 4.19 -4.33 11.62
CA ASP A 187 5.67 -4.43 11.81
C ASP A 187 6.27 -5.63 11.04
N GLY A 188 5.42 -6.45 10.40
CA GLY A 188 5.76 -7.47 9.40
C GLY A 188 6.30 -6.93 8.07
N VAL A 189 6.72 -5.65 7.98
CA VAL A 189 7.56 -5.16 6.87
C VAL A 189 8.79 -6.06 6.67
N SER A 190 9.22 -6.80 7.71
CA SER A 190 10.38 -7.69 7.64
C SER A 190 10.23 -8.90 6.71
N SER A 191 9.03 -9.45 6.44
CA SER A 191 8.93 -10.69 5.65
C SER A 191 8.91 -10.45 4.13
N HIS A 192 8.33 -9.32 3.68
CA HIS A 192 8.19 -9.02 2.26
C HIS A 192 9.25 -8.07 1.71
N SER A 193 9.88 -7.25 2.57
CA SER A 193 10.88 -6.24 2.17
C SER A 193 12.11 -6.82 1.48
N GLU A 194 12.42 -8.09 1.73
CA GLU A 194 13.54 -8.80 1.08
C GLU A 194 13.15 -9.43 -0.28
N THR A 195 11.87 -9.46 -0.64
CA THR A 195 11.45 -10.06 -1.90
C THR A 195 11.81 -9.15 -3.09
N PRO A 196 12.37 -9.69 -4.20
CA PRO A 196 12.73 -8.88 -5.36
C PRO A 196 11.56 -8.07 -5.94
N GLY A 197 10.35 -8.63 -5.94
CA GLY A 197 9.16 -7.92 -6.40
C GLY A 197 8.79 -6.72 -5.52
N TYR A 198 9.02 -6.79 -4.20
CA TYR A 198 8.74 -5.68 -3.30
C TYR A 198 9.78 -4.57 -3.46
N GLN A 199 11.06 -4.93 -3.58
CA GLN A 199 12.13 -3.98 -3.89
C GLN A 199 11.88 -3.28 -5.22
N LYS A 200 11.46 -4.03 -6.25
CA LYS A 200 11.10 -3.45 -7.54
C LYS A 200 9.94 -2.46 -7.45
N LEU A 201 8.92 -2.76 -6.65
CA LEU A 201 7.81 -1.84 -6.42
C LEU A 201 8.28 -0.53 -5.75
N ILE A 202 9.17 -0.64 -4.74
CA ILE A 202 9.79 0.53 -4.11
C ILE A 202 10.55 1.37 -5.14
N GLU A 203 11.33 0.74 -6.03
CA GLU A 203 12.05 1.44 -7.09
C GLU A 203 11.10 2.20 -8.02
N ILE A 204 10.04 1.54 -8.50
CA ILE A 204 9.03 2.12 -9.40
C ILE A 204 8.37 3.35 -8.75
N LEU A 205 7.94 3.22 -7.50
CA LEU A 205 7.35 4.32 -6.74
C LEU A 205 8.39 5.43 -6.49
N GLY A 206 9.61 5.06 -6.10
CA GLY A 206 10.71 5.99 -5.83
C GLY A 206 11.04 6.87 -7.03
N HIS A 207 11.09 6.27 -8.21
CA HIS A 207 11.32 6.96 -9.48
C HIS A 207 10.16 7.93 -9.81
N TYR A 208 8.91 7.51 -9.63
CA TYR A 208 7.75 8.39 -9.81
C TYR A 208 7.85 9.63 -8.91
N PHE A 209 8.09 9.43 -7.62
CA PHE A 209 8.19 10.54 -6.67
C PHE A 209 9.38 11.47 -6.97
N GLU A 210 10.53 10.94 -7.39
CA GLU A 210 11.66 11.75 -7.83
C GLU A 210 11.31 12.64 -9.02
N GLN A 211 10.73 12.06 -10.07
CA GLN A 211 10.29 12.82 -11.23
C GLN A 211 9.24 13.87 -10.85
N TYR A 212 8.29 13.50 -9.99
CA TYR A 212 7.24 14.41 -9.53
C TYR A 212 7.82 15.61 -8.76
N PHE A 213 8.73 15.36 -7.82
CA PHE A 213 9.38 16.43 -7.03
C PHE A 213 10.35 17.29 -7.84
N GLN A 214 10.88 16.79 -8.95
CA GLN A 214 11.68 17.62 -9.87
C GLN A 214 10.81 18.58 -10.69
N LYS A 215 9.60 18.13 -11.07
CA LYS A 215 8.67 18.90 -11.91
C LYS A 215 7.80 19.87 -11.11
N THR A 216 7.66 19.66 -9.80
CA THR A 216 6.73 20.41 -8.95
C THR A 216 7.45 20.99 -7.74
N SER A 217 6.91 22.08 -7.18
CA SER A 217 7.34 22.63 -5.89
C SER A 217 6.77 21.85 -4.70
N PHE A 218 6.17 20.68 -4.92
CA PHE A 218 5.47 19.92 -3.91
C PHE A 218 6.45 19.07 -3.11
N PHE A 219 6.99 19.64 -2.03
CA PHE A 219 8.10 19.06 -1.27
C PHE A 219 7.71 18.35 0.02
N ILE A 220 6.42 18.28 0.33
CA ILE A 220 5.92 17.88 1.66
C ILE A 220 6.28 16.44 2.06
N PHE A 221 6.60 15.59 1.09
CA PHE A 221 6.98 14.18 1.30
C PHE A 221 8.51 13.94 1.31
N LYS A 222 9.34 14.96 1.05
CA LYS A 222 10.79 14.75 0.84
C LYS A 222 11.50 14.16 2.06
N ASP A 223 11.21 14.68 3.24
CA ASP A 223 11.93 14.31 4.48
C ASP A 223 11.55 12.93 5.01
N ARG A 224 10.44 12.36 4.51
CA ARG A 224 9.86 11.06 4.92
C ARG A 224 9.61 10.13 3.75
N LYS A 225 10.34 10.34 2.64
CA LYS A 225 10.14 9.60 1.40
C LYS A 225 10.25 8.09 1.64
N LYS A 226 11.19 7.64 2.49
CA LYS A 226 11.39 6.21 2.75
C LYS A 226 10.15 5.59 3.39
N GLU A 227 9.65 6.17 4.49
CA GLU A 227 8.48 5.68 5.20
C GLU A 227 7.24 5.71 4.32
N LEU A 228 7.09 6.76 3.50
CA LEU A 228 6.01 6.85 2.52
C LEU A 228 6.07 5.71 1.49
N LEU A 229 7.25 5.45 0.92
CA LEU A 229 7.41 4.38 -0.07
C LEU A 229 7.10 3.02 0.53
N GLU A 230 7.52 2.76 1.77
CA GLU A 230 7.22 1.51 2.48
C GLU A 230 5.72 1.32 2.67
N ASP A 231 5.01 2.35 3.15
CA ASP A 231 3.55 2.31 3.37
C ASP A 231 2.77 2.14 2.06
N LEU A 232 3.15 2.86 1.00
CA LEU A 232 2.51 2.72 -0.32
C LEU A 232 2.80 1.35 -0.94
N SER A 233 4.04 0.86 -0.82
CA SER A 233 4.42 -0.46 -1.32
C SER A 233 3.67 -1.55 -0.60
N PHE A 234 3.48 -1.42 0.71
CA PHE A 234 2.71 -2.37 1.50
C PHE A 234 1.28 -2.54 0.96
N ILE A 235 0.61 -1.43 0.64
CA ILE A 235 -0.77 -1.44 0.10
C ILE A 235 -0.81 -2.01 -1.32
N LEU A 236 0.15 -1.63 -2.16
CA LEU A 236 0.14 -1.95 -3.59
C LEU A 236 0.71 -3.34 -3.91
N TYR A 237 1.54 -3.90 -3.04
CA TYR A 237 2.29 -5.12 -3.33
C TYR A 237 1.43 -6.34 -3.67
N PRO A 238 0.32 -6.65 -2.96
CA PRO A 238 -0.53 -7.78 -3.34
C PRO A 238 -1.08 -7.68 -4.77
N TYR A 239 -1.41 -6.46 -5.20
CA TYR A 239 -1.93 -6.19 -6.55
C TYR A 239 -0.83 -6.21 -7.60
N PHE A 240 0.35 -5.67 -7.24
CA PHE A 240 1.53 -5.77 -8.07
C PHE A 240 1.91 -7.23 -8.29
N GLN A 241 1.94 -8.05 -7.24
CA GLN A 241 2.17 -9.49 -7.34
C GLN A 241 1.13 -10.18 -8.23
N LYS A 242 -0.16 -9.83 -8.13
CA LYS A 242 -1.22 -10.38 -9.00
C LYS A 242 -0.95 -10.04 -10.47
N LYS A 243 -0.69 -8.77 -10.78
CA LYS A 243 -0.31 -8.30 -12.14
C LYS A 243 0.91 -9.06 -12.69
N ILE A 244 1.87 -9.35 -11.82
CA ILE A 244 3.11 -10.03 -12.18
C ILE A 244 2.89 -11.52 -12.37
N LYS A 245 2.12 -12.20 -11.51
CA LYS A 245 1.83 -13.63 -11.64
C LYS A 245 1.08 -13.95 -12.93
N ASP A 246 0.25 -13.02 -13.40
CA ASP A 246 -0.44 -13.13 -14.67
C ASP A 246 0.50 -12.93 -15.88
N ARG A 247 1.73 -12.44 -15.66
CA ARG A 247 2.77 -12.30 -16.70
C ARG A 247 3.80 -13.42 -16.61
N ARG A 248 4.03 -14.07 -17.75
CA ARG A 248 5.09 -15.08 -17.92
C ARG A 248 6.01 -14.66 -19.05
N VAL A 249 7.31 -14.94 -18.89
CA VAL A 249 8.30 -14.74 -19.96
C VAL A 249 8.06 -15.84 -20.99
N LYS A 250 7.74 -15.47 -22.23
CA LYS A 250 7.49 -16.41 -23.33
C LYS A 250 8.78 -16.70 -24.06
N VAL A 251 9.22 -17.94 -24.03
CA VAL A 251 10.51 -18.39 -24.56
C VAL A 251 10.28 -19.32 -25.74
N ALA A 252 10.88 -18.99 -26.89
CA ALA A 252 10.94 -19.92 -28.02
C ALA A 252 12.29 -20.62 -28.05
N ILE A 253 12.27 -21.95 -28.03
CA ILE A 253 13.46 -22.78 -28.18
C ILE A 253 13.56 -23.19 -29.65
N ILE A 254 14.62 -22.74 -30.31
CA ILE A 254 14.95 -23.18 -31.66
C ILE A 254 15.45 -24.63 -31.56
N PRO A 255 14.86 -25.59 -32.31
CA PRO A 255 15.27 -26.99 -32.24
C PRO A 255 16.78 -27.18 -32.42
N MET A 256 17.42 -27.82 -31.44
CA MET A 256 18.87 -28.02 -31.39
C MET A 256 19.22 -29.47 -31.75
N ILE A 257 20.35 -29.68 -32.42
CA ILE A 257 20.84 -31.05 -32.74
C ILE A 257 21.19 -31.82 -31.46
N ASN A 258 21.72 -31.13 -30.44
CA ASN A 258 22.09 -31.75 -29.16
C ASN A 258 20.84 -31.98 -28.28
N GLN A 259 20.29 -33.20 -28.37
CA GLN A 259 19.10 -33.61 -27.63
C GLN A 259 19.27 -33.58 -26.10
N LYS A 260 20.48 -33.84 -25.59
CA LYS A 260 20.74 -33.80 -24.14
C LYS A 260 20.60 -32.37 -23.61
N ILE A 261 21.17 -31.40 -24.32
CA ILE A 261 21.07 -29.99 -23.95
C ILE A 261 19.63 -29.49 -24.07
N LEU A 262 18.95 -29.85 -25.15
CA LEU A 262 17.54 -29.52 -25.34
C LEU A 262 16.68 -30.04 -24.17
N GLN A 263 16.86 -31.30 -23.76
CA GLN A 263 16.15 -31.87 -22.62
C GLN A 263 16.48 -31.17 -21.31
N ASN A 264 17.76 -30.83 -21.07
CA ASN A 264 18.17 -30.09 -19.89
C ASN A 264 17.50 -28.71 -19.81
N ILE A 265 17.44 -27.98 -20.93
CA ILE A 265 16.78 -26.67 -21.01
C ILE A 265 15.28 -26.83 -20.77
N VAL A 266 14.62 -27.77 -21.46
CA VAL A 266 13.18 -28.01 -21.28
C VAL A 266 12.84 -28.36 -19.83
N LEU A 267 13.61 -29.26 -19.21
CA LEU A 267 13.42 -29.63 -17.80
C LEU A 267 13.62 -28.44 -16.88
N PHE A 268 14.67 -27.65 -17.11
CA PHE A 268 14.94 -26.43 -16.34
C PHE A 268 13.80 -25.40 -16.46
N LEU A 269 13.38 -25.06 -17.68
CA LEU A 269 12.29 -24.10 -17.90
C LEU A 269 10.96 -24.60 -17.30
N SER A 270 10.68 -25.90 -17.36
CA SER A 270 9.46 -26.47 -16.76
C SER A 270 9.37 -26.31 -15.23
N GLN A 271 10.50 -26.05 -14.56
CA GLN A 271 10.55 -25.79 -13.11
C GLN A 271 10.31 -24.32 -12.75
N LEU A 272 10.34 -23.41 -13.74
CA LEU A 272 10.16 -21.98 -13.54
C LEU A 272 8.69 -21.59 -13.73
N GLN A 273 8.01 -21.24 -12.65
CA GLN A 273 6.58 -20.87 -12.69
C GLN A 273 6.27 -19.59 -13.49
N PHE A 274 7.30 -18.77 -13.77
CA PHE A 274 7.19 -17.48 -14.45
C PHE A 274 7.57 -17.56 -15.93
N VAL A 275 7.81 -18.76 -16.48
CA VAL A 275 8.20 -18.97 -17.88
C VAL A 275 7.18 -19.85 -18.59
N ASP A 276 6.75 -19.43 -19.77
CA ASP A 276 6.11 -20.31 -20.75
C ASP A 276 7.11 -20.57 -21.88
N TYR A 277 7.16 -21.80 -22.40
CA TYR A 277 8.07 -22.12 -23.50
C TYR A 277 7.39 -22.91 -24.61
N GLU A 278 7.86 -22.69 -25.83
CA GLU A 278 7.45 -23.42 -27.02
C GLU A 278 8.66 -23.80 -27.89
N LEU A 279 8.53 -24.88 -28.67
CA LEU A 279 9.50 -25.22 -29.71
C LEU A 279 9.06 -24.55 -31.01
N SER A 280 9.74 -23.47 -31.39
CA SER A 280 9.32 -22.65 -32.52
C SER A 280 10.52 -22.02 -33.23
N VAL A 281 10.40 -21.90 -34.54
CA VAL A 281 11.35 -21.19 -35.41
C VAL A 281 10.72 -19.93 -36.02
N THR A 282 9.47 -19.64 -35.66
CA THR A 282 8.71 -18.50 -36.17
C THR A 282 8.72 -17.34 -35.17
N ASP A 283 8.99 -16.15 -35.67
CA ASP A 283 8.92 -14.93 -34.86
C ASP A 283 7.46 -14.50 -34.67
N HIS A 284 6.88 -14.92 -33.56
CA HIS A 284 5.58 -14.44 -33.10
C HIS A 284 5.74 -13.20 -32.25
N SER A 285 4.81 -12.24 -32.35
CA SER A 285 4.84 -10.99 -31.59
C SER A 285 4.94 -11.20 -30.08
N GLU A 286 4.45 -12.33 -29.58
CA GLU A 286 4.38 -12.65 -28.15
C GLU A 286 5.65 -13.29 -27.56
N ILE A 287 6.64 -13.69 -28.36
CA ILE A 287 7.89 -14.27 -27.84
C ILE A 287 8.75 -13.16 -27.22
N ASP A 288 9.28 -13.37 -26.02
CA ASP A 288 10.18 -12.44 -25.36
C ASP A 288 11.66 -12.78 -25.64
N LEU A 289 12.00 -14.07 -25.68
CA LEU A 289 13.38 -14.56 -25.82
C LEU A 289 13.47 -15.78 -26.73
N PHE A 290 14.49 -15.83 -27.59
CA PHE A 290 14.89 -17.04 -28.31
C PHE A 290 16.06 -17.75 -27.65
N ILE A 291 16.02 -19.09 -27.55
CA ILE A 291 17.14 -19.93 -27.12
C ILE A 291 17.62 -20.78 -28.30
N THR A 292 18.91 -20.75 -28.59
CA THR A 292 19.55 -21.53 -29.68
C THR A 292 21.00 -21.88 -29.33
N SER A 293 21.63 -22.81 -30.07
CA SER A 293 23.10 -23.01 -30.03
C SER A 293 23.82 -22.32 -31.17
N PHE A 294 23.10 -21.77 -32.14
CA PHE A 294 23.66 -21.21 -33.36
C PHE A 294 22.94 -19.92 -33.72
N SER A 295 23.69 -18.82 -33.79
CA SER A 295 23.18 -17.50 -34.20
C SER A 295 22.70 -17.47 -35.64
N GLU A 296 23.21 -18.36 -36.50
CA GLU A 296 22.92 -18.43 -37.93
C GLU A 296 21.52 -18.98 -38.25
N ILE A 297 20.89 -19.65 -37.28
CA ILE A 297 19.56 -20.26 -37.42
C ILE A 297 18.48 -19.32 -36.88
N LEU A 298 18.86 -18.13 -36.38
CA LEU A 298 17.90 -17.18 -35.87
C LEU A 298 16.99 -16.69 -37.01
N PRO A 299 15.67 -16.63 -36.80
CA PRO A 299 14.82 -15.85 -37.68
C PRO A 299 15.35 -14.41 -37.72
N SER A 300 15.09 -13.68 -38.79
CA SER A 300 15.45 -12.26 -38.89
C SER A 300 14.59 -11.43 -37.91
N THR A 301 14.87 -11.54 -36.62
CA THR A 301 14.16 -10.91 -35.50
C THR A 301 15.00 -9.79 -34.92
N THR A 302 14.33 -8.86 -34.25
CA THR A 302 14.98 -7.82 -33.40
C THR A 302 14.98 -8.22 -31.93
N LYS A 303 14.55 -9.44 -31.60
CA LYS A 303 14.29 -9.89 -30.24
C LYS A 303 15.55 -10.46 -29.60
N PRO A 304 15.66 -10.38 -28.26
CA PRO A 304 16.78 -10.96 -27.53
C PRO A 304 16.97 -12.45 -27.85
N CYS A 305 18.22 -12.89 -27.89
CA CYS A 305 18.57 -14.29 -28.07
C CYS A 305 19.65 -14.72 -27.07
N PHE A 306 19.41 -15.85 -26.41
CA PHE A 306 20.37 -16.55 -25.58
C PHE A 306 21.03 -17.68 -26.37
N ILE A 307 22.34 -17.59 -26.58
CA ILE A 307 23.12 -18.60 -27.29
C ILE A 307 23.76 -19.55 -26.28
N VAL A 308 23.41 -20.83 -26.37
CA VAL A 308 23.94 -21.87 -25.51
C VAL A 308 25.34 -22.24 -25.98
N GLU A 309 26.35 -21.91 -25.18
CA GLU A 309 27.73 -22.32 -25.44
C GLU A 309 27.90 -23.82 -25.19
N LEU A 310 28.33 -24.54 -26.23
CA LEU A 310 28.51 -25.99 -26.23
C LEU A 310 29.91 -26.39 -25.72
N THR A 311 30.27 -25.97 -24.51
CA THR A 311 31.57 -26.28 -23.88
C THR A 311 31.41 -27.13 -22.61
N ASP A 312 32.41 -27.95 -22.29
CA ASP A 312 32.38 -28.88 -21.14
C ASP A 312 32.35 -28.17 -19.77
N GLU A 313 32.71 -26.88 -19.71
CA GLU A 313 32.69 -26.04 -18.51
C GLU A 313 31.49 -25.06 -18.48
N SER A 314 30.53 -25.18 -19.40
CA SER A 314 29.46 -24.20 -19.55
C SER A 314 28.47 -24.19 -18.37
N ASN A 315 28.27 -23.03 -17.75
CA ASN A 315 27.26 -22.79 -16.72
C ASN A 315 25.97 -22.17 -17.30
N TYR A 316 25.63 -22.56 -18.54
CA TYR A 316 24.60 -21.91 -19.34
C TYR A 316 23.21 -21.88 -18.68
N LEU A 317 22.88 -22.84 -17.80
CA LEU A 317 21.61 -22.85 -17.08
C LEU A 317 21.52 -21.73 -16.03
N SER A 318 22.62 -21.45 -15.31
CA SER A 318 22.65 -20.36 -14.33
C SER A 318 22.60 -19.00 -15.02
N GLU A 319 23.29 -18.86 -16.16
CA GLU A 319 23.25 -17.65 -16.98
C GLU A 319 21.86 -17.44 -17.59
N LEU A 320 21.25 -18.50 -18.11
CA LEU A 320 19.88 -18.49 -18.61
C LEU A 320 18.89 -18.11 -17.49
N PHE A 321 19.07 -18.63 -16.28
CA PHE A 321 18.25 -18.22 -15.13
C PHE A 321 18.34 -16.71 -14.90
N ASN A 322 19.55 -16.16 -14.82
CA ASN A 322 19.74 -14.73 -14.57
C ASN A 322 19.11 -13.89 -15.70
N TRP A 323 19.27 -14.29 -16.96
CA TRP A 323 18.62 -13.63 -18.09
C TRP A 323 17.10 -13.66 -17.99
N LEU A 324 16.51 -14.83 -17.74
CA LEU A 324 15.06 -14.98 -17.62
C LEU A 324 14.52 -14.23 -16.41
N TRP A 325 15.28 -14.21 -15.32
CA TRP A 325 14.92 -13.49 -14.10
C TRP A 325 14.99 -11.99 -14.31
N ASP A 326 16.05 -11.47 -14.93
CA ASP A 326 16.18 -10.06 -15.29
C ASP A 326 15.10 -9.64 -16.30
N MET A 327 14.81 -10.47 -17.30
CA MET A 327 13.71 -10.23 -18.23
C MET A 327 12.36 -10.26 -17.53
N TYR A 328 12.13 -11.21 -16.62
CA TYR A 328 10.93 -11.25 -15.80
C TYR A 328 10.81 -9.96 -15.00
N LEU A 329 11.88 -9.52 -14.32
CA LEU A 329 11.96 -8.29 -13.53
C LEU A 329 11.82 -6.99 -14.35
N ASN A 330 12.37 -6.95 -15.56
CA ASN A 330 12.29 -5.81 -16.48
C ASN A 330 10.94 -5.76 -17.20
N ASN A 331 10.34 -6.91 -17.51
CA ASN A 331 8.96 -7.00 -18.00
C ASN A 331 7.92 -6.63 -16.92
N LEU A 332 8.32 -6.51 -15.63
CA LEU A 332 7.50 -5.88 -14.57
C LEU A 332 7.35 -4.37 -14.78
N ALA A 333 8.22 -3.72 -15.58
CA ALA A 333 8.15 -2.30 -15.93
C ALA A 333 8.83 -2.05 -17.30
N PRO A 334 8.14 -2.28 -18.45
CA PRO A 334 8.78 -2.29 -19.77
C PRO A 334 9.41 -0.97 -20.25
N GLU A 335 9.25 0.12 -19.51
CA GLU A 335 9.86 1.42 -19.82
C GLU A 335 10.09 2.18 -18.52
N MET A 336 11.37 2.35 -18.18
CA MET A 336 11.88 3.51 -17.43
C MET A 336 12.40 4.53 -18.43
#